data_AF-A0A3M2RA69-F1
#
_entry.id   AF-A0A3M2RA69-F1
#
_cell.length_a   1.000
_cell.length_b   1.000
_cell.length_c   1.000
_cell.angle_alpha   90.00
_cell.angle_beta   90.00
_cell.angle_gamma   90.00
#
_symmetry.space_group_name_H-M   'P 1'
#
loop_
_entity.id
_entity.type
_entity.pdbx_description
1 polymer ?
#
loop_
_entity_poly.entity_id
_entity_poly.type
_entity_poly.pdbx_seq_one_letter_code
_entity_poly.pdbx_strand_id
1 'polypeptide(L)'
;MSLTRLSVTVRRGTCTQPGFKESPGLFAYSASKHGVMGLMRSLRGYLPSTFNVRINVVCPWATDTEMLGAVRDLWLKNSMPINTPDDVARIIIQCAGDESLHGKAVYVAGGKGFDIEEGIDRTQAEWLGHDQSSDLAKGQELLGSGSAWAAK
;
A
#
# COMPACT_ATOMS: atom_id res chain seq x y z
N MET A 1 -3.90 30.36 2.01
CA MET A 1 -4.22 29.62 0.76
C MET A 1 -3.39 28.35 0.77
N SER A 2 -3.98 27.23 1.22
CA SER A 2 -3.27 25.96 1.38
C SER A 2 -3.10 25.29 0.01
N LEU A 3 -1.86 25.20 -0.46
CA LEU A 3 -1.50 24.48 -1.68
C LEU A 3 -1.90 23.01 -1.50
N THR A 4 -2.82 22.54 -2.33
CA THR A 4 -3.29 21.16 -2.39
C THR A 4 -2.09 20.22 -2.58
N ARG A 5 -1.64 19.56 -1.50
CA ARG A 5 -0.56 18.55 -1.57
C ARG A 5 -1.03 17.42 -2.48
N LEU A 6 -0.37 17.23 -3.62
CA LEU A 6 -0.67 16.17 -4.57
C LEU A 6 -0.50 14.82 -3.84
N SER A 7 -1.56 14.02 -3.78
CA SER A 7 -1.54 12.65 -3.26
C SER A 7 -1.67 11.70 -4.43
N VAL A 8 -0.60 10.97 -4.75
CA VAL A 8 -0.64 9.94 -5.78
C VAL A 8 -1.18 8.66 -5.15
N THR A 9 -2.43 8.31 -5.47
CA THR A 9 -3.01 7.01 -5.13
C THR A 9 -2.95 6.09 -6.35
N VAL A 10 -2.07 5.09 -6.32
CA VAL A 10 -1.93 4.15 -7.43
C VAL A 10 -3.10 3.16 -7.43
N ARG A 11 -4.06 3.36 -8.35
CA ARG A 11 -5.14 2.41 -8.64
C ARG A 11 -4.89 1.73 -9.99
N ARG A 12 -4.59 0.43 -9.99
CA ARG A 12 -4.84 -0.42 -11.17
C ARG A 12 -5.42 -1.75 -10.75
N GLY A 13 -6.34 -2.25 -11.59
CA GLY A 13 -7.32 -3.31 -11.36
C GLY A 13 -6.83 -4.62 -10.75
N THR A 14 -7.84 -5.35 -10.28
CA THR A 14 -7.84 -6.59 -9.49
C THR A 14 -7.13 -6.49 -8.13
N CYS A 15 -7.50 -7.40 -7.23
CA CYS A 15 -7.05 -7.53 -5.86
C CYS A 15 -5.55 -7.26 -5.72
N THR A 16 -5.13 -6.29 -4.92
CA THR A 16 -3.70 -6.07 -4.61
C THR A 16 -3.22 -6.92 -3.43
N GLN A 17 -4.10 -7.77 -2.87
CA GLN A 17 -3.73 -8.82 -1.92
C GLN A 17 -2.49 -9.63 -2.35
N PRO A 18 -2.29 -9.98 -3.64
CA PRO A 18 -1.08 -10.66 -4.11
C PRO A 18 0.21 -9.84 -4.00
N GLY A 19 0.11 -8.56 -3.66
CA GLY A 19 1.22 -7.63 -3.44
C GLY A 19 1.84 -7.70 -2.04
N PHE A 20 1.17 -8.36 -1.09
CA PHE A 20 1.69 -8.59 0.27
C PHE A 20 1.43 -10.01 0.79
N LYS A 21 0.66 -10.82 0.06
CA LYS A 21 0.32 -12.20 0.44
C LYS A 21 0.31 -13.09 -0.80
N GLU A 22 0.52 -14.39 -0.62
CA GLU A 22 0.58 -15.37 -1.69
C GLU A 22 -0.76 -15.52 -2.44
N SER A 23 -0.67 -15.76 -3.75
CA SER A 23 -1.81 -16.05 -4.62
C SER A 23 -1.38 -17.00 -5.74
N PRO A 24 -1.63 -18.31 -5.57
CA PRO A 24 -1.25 -19.32 -6.55
C PRO A 24 -1.85 -19.02 -7.93
N GLY A 25 -1.08 -19.25 -8.99
CA GLY A 25 -1.52 -19.08 -10.38
C GLY A 25 -1.47 -17.65 -10.94
N LEU A 26 -1.14 -16.65 -10.11
CA LEU A 26 -1.09 -15.23 -10.51
C LEU A 26 0.34 -14.67 -10.57
N PHE A 27 1.34 -15.43 -11.04
CA PHE A 27 2.77 -15.08 -10.90
C PHE A 27 3.15 -13.68 -11.41
N ALA A 28 2.89 -13.38 -12.69
CA ALA A 28 3.22 -12.08 -13.28
C ALA A 28 2.43 -10.92 -12.64
N TYR A 29 1.20 -11.22 -12.23
CA TYR A 29 0.31 -10.27 -11.58
C TYR A 29 0.80 -9.94 -10.16
N SER A 30 1.13 -10.95 -9.35
CA SER A 30 1.70 -10.80 -8.01
C SER A 30 3.01 -10.04 -8.04
N ALA A 31 3.90 -10.35 -8.98
CA ALA A 31 5.16 -9.60 -9.18
C ALA A 31 4.90 -8.12 -9.50
N SER A 32 3.94 -7.84 -10.40
CA SER A 32 3.57 -6.47 -10.76
C SER A 32 3.00 -5.69 -9.56
N LYS A 33 2.17 -6.32 -8.72
CA LYS A 33 1.61 -5.67 -7.52
C LYS A 33 2.62 -5.46 -6.40
N HIS A 34 3.52 -6.42 -6.20
CA HIS A 34 4.68 -6.24 -5.31
C HIS A 34 5.57 -5.07 -5.78
N GLY A 35 5.75 -4.91 -7.11
CA GLY A 35 6.50 -3.78 -7.67
C GLY A 35 5.90 -2.42 -7.33
N VAL A 36 4.57 -2.29 -7.32
CA VAL A 36 3.88 -1.05 -6.89
C VAL A 36 4.13 -0.76 -5.40
N MET A 37 4.08 -1.79 -4.55
CA MET A 37 4.38 -1.65 -3.12
C MET A 37 5.83 -1.23 -2.89
N GLY A 38 6.77 -1.88 -3.60
CA GLY A 38 8.20 -1.54 -3.56
C GLY A 38 8.47 -0.10 -4.02
N LEU A 39 7.80 0.35 -5.08
CA LEU A 39 7.90 1.73 -5.57
C LEU A 39 7.37 2.74 -4.55
N MET A 40 6.25 2.44 -3.89
CA MET A 40 5.73 3.31 -2.83
C MET A 40 6.74 3.43 -1.68
N ARG A 41 7.28 2.30 -1.21
CA ARG A 41 8.26 2.26 -0.11
C ARG A 41 9.56 3.00 -0.45
N SER A 42 10.04 2.92 -1.68
CA SER A 42 11.25 3.65 -2.08
C SER A 42 11.01 5.15 -2.24
N LEU A 43 9.81 5.56 -2.65
CA LEU A 43 9.47 6.97 -2.85
C LEU A 43 9.01 7.69 -1.58
N ARG A 44 8.48 6.98 -0.57
CA ARG A 44 7.90 7.63 0.63
C ARG A 44 8.91 8.51 1.37
N GLY A 45 10.17 8.10 1.48
CA GLY A 45 11.22 8.92 2.10
C GLY A 45 11.70 10.13 1.26
N TYR A 46 11.47 10.11 -0.06
CA TYR A 46 12.04 11.07 -1.00
C TYR A 46 11.07 12.17 -1.45
N LEU A 47 9.80 11.82 -1.67
CA LEU A 47 8.79 12.73 -2.23
C LEU A 47 8.43 13.93 -1.33
N PRO A 48 8.31 13.80 0.01
CA PRO A 48 7.92 14.93 0.86
C PRO A 48 8.96 16.06 0.87
N SER A 49 10.25 15.73 0.92
CA SER A 49 11.34 16.71 0.97
C SER A 49 11.64 17.33 -0.39
N THR A 50 11.52 16.54 -1.47
CA THR A 50 11.91 16.97 -2.82
C THR A 50 10.78 17.70 -3.55
N PHE A 51 9.55 17.20 -3.43
CA PHE A 51 8.42 17.67 -4.24
C PHE A 51 7.22 18.13 -3.39
N ASN A 52 7.29 18.00 -2.06
CA ASN A 52 6.15 18.23 -1.17
C ASN A 52 4.92 17.37 -1.55
N VAL A 53 5.19 16.14 -2.02
CA VAL A 53 4.18 15.17 -2.48
C VAL A 53 4.05 14.05 -1.47
N ARG A 54 2.81 13.62 -1.21
CA ARG A 54 2.54 12.40 -0.43
C ARG A 54 2.22 11.24 -1.37
N ILE A 55 2.52 10.04 -0.93
CA ILE A 55 2.24 8.81 -1.66
C ILE A 55 1.58 7.81 -0.73
N ASN A 56 0.51 7.18 -1.21
CA ASN A 56 -0.18 6.10 -0.51
C ASN A 56 -0.63 5.08 -1.56
N VAL A 57 -0.69 3.82 -1.18
CA VAL A 57 -1.24 2.74 -2.03
C VAL A 57 -2.52 2.25 -1.40
N VAL A 58 -3.59 2.18 -2.19
CA VAL A 58 -4.86 1.59 -1.77
C VAL A 58 -4.98 0.21 -2.40
N CYS A 59 -5.26 -0.74 -1.53
CA CYS A 59 -5.20 -2.15 -1.80
C CYS A 59 -6.59 -2.81 -1.69
N PRO A 60 -7.48 -2.64 -2.68
CA PRO A 60 -8.81 -3.23 -2.59
C PRO A 60 -8.75 -4.76 -2.68
N TRP A 61 -9.55 -5.41 -1.83
CA TRP A 61 -9.88 -6.82 -1.98
C TRP A 61 -11.04 -7.01 -2.98
N ALA A 62 -11.78 -8.12 -2.85
CA ALA A 62 -12.98 -8.38 -3.65
C ALA A 62 -13.90 -7.15 -3.64
N THR A 63 -14.10 -6.58 -4.82
CA THR A 63 -14.92 -5.38 -5.03
C THR A 63 -15.96 -5.70 -6.10
N ASP A 64 -17.22 -5.36 -5.85
CA ASP A 64 -18.33 -5.67 -6.76
C ASP A 64 -18.19 -4.86 -8.05
N THR A 65 -17.53 -5.47 -9.02
CA THR A 65 -17.23 -4.92 -10.33
C THR A 65 -17.31 -6.06 -11.33
N GLU A 66 -17.52 -5.76 -12.61
CA GLU A 66 -17.57 -6.77 -13.69
C GLU A 66 -16.31 -7.66 -13.71
N MET A 67 -15.19 -7.13 -13.21
CA MET A 67 -13.90 -7.80 -13.10
C MET A 67 -13.87 -8.97 -12.10
N LEU A 68 -14.80 -9.02 -11.14
CA LEU A 68 -14.90 -10.14 -10.20
C LEU A 68 -15.40 -11.42 -10.90
N GLY A 69 -16.12 -11.26 -12.02
CA GLY A 69 -16.50 -12.34 -12.94
C GLY A 69 -17.01 -13.60 -12.25
N ALA A 70 -16.47 -14.75 -12.66
CA ALA A 70 -16.84 -16.08 -12.14
C ALA A 70 -16.50 -16.31 -10.65
N VAL A 71 -15.68 -15.45 -10.04
CA VAL A 71 -15.30 -15.56 -8.62
C VAL A 71 -16.37 -14.96 -7.70
N ARG A 72 -17.27 -14.12 -8.24
CA ARG A 72 -18.35 -13.46 -7.50
C ARG A 72 -19.28 -14.45 -6.80
N ASP A 73 -19.75 -15.47 -7.52
CA ASP A 73 -20.69 -16.45 -6.98
C ASP A 73 -20.04 -17.29 -5.86
N LEU A 74 -18.75 -17.60 -6.01
CA LEU A 74 -17.97 -18.27 -4.96
C LEU A 74 -17.85 -17.39 -3.71
N TRP A 75 -17.61 -16.09 -3.87
CA TRP A 75 -17.50 -15.14 -2.76
C TRP A 75 -18.81 -15.01 -1.99
N LEU A 76 -19.92 -14.84 -2.72
CA LEU A 76 -21.26 -14.72 -2.15
C LEU A 76 -21.69 -16.01 -1.45
N LYS A 77 -21.42 -17.18 -2.05
CA LYS A 77 -21.74 -18.48 -1.45
C LYS A 77 -21.03 -18.72 -0.11
N ASN A 78 -19.84 -18.16 0.06
CA ASN A 78 -19.05 -18.31 1.28
C ASN A 78 -19.22 -17.12 2.25
N SER A 79 -20.18 -16.21 2.02
CA SER A 79 -20.42 -15.03 2.86
C SER A 79 -19.17 -14.17 3.09
N MET A 80 -18.27 -14.13 2.10
CA MET A 80 -17.04 -13.34 2.18
C MET A 80 -17.37 -11.86 1.96
N PRO A 81 -16.70 -10.93 2.68
CA PRO A 81 -17.00 -9.52 2.54
C PRO A 81 -16.59 -9.01 1.15
N ILE A 82 -17.47 -8.25 0.53
CA ILE A 82 -17.28 -7.59 -0.76
C ILE A 82 -17.34 -6.09 -0.54
N ASN A 83 -16.42 -5.35 -1.15
CA ASN A 83 -16.46 -3.90 -1.18
C ASN A 83 -17.35 -3.41 -2.32
N THR A 84 -18.02 -2.27 -2.12
CA THR A 84 -18.56 -1.48 -3.23
C THR A 84 -17.47 -0.60 -3.85
N PRO A 85 -17.61 -0.14 -5.11
CA PRO A 85 -16.73 0.89 -5.65
C PRO A 85 -16.68 2.16 -4.78
N ASP A 86 -17.80 2.54 -4.17
CA ASP A 86 -17.91 3.67 -3.25
C ASP A 86 -17.10 3.49 -1.96
N ASP A 87 -17.03 2.27 -1.42
CA ASP A 87 -16.18 1.96 -0.28
C ASP A 87 -14.71 2.26 -0.58
N VAL A 88 -14.24 1.77 -1.73
CA VAL A 88 -12.85 2.01 -2.15
C VAL A 88 -12.62 3.49 -2.43
N ALA A 89 -13.59 4.18 -3.06
CA ALA A 89 -13.51 5.61 -3.33
C ALA A 89 -13.39 6.45 -2.05
N ARG A 90 -14.14 6.11 -0.99
CA ARG A 90 -14.03 6.78 0.32
C ARG A 90 -12.61 6.69 0.89
N ILE A 91 -12.00 5.51 0.85
CA ILE A 91 -10.62 5.32 1.33
C ILE A 91 -9.61 6.10 0.49
N ILE A 92 -9.80 6.14 -0.84
CA ILE A 92 -8.96 6.95 -1.72
C ILE A 92 -9.08 8.44 -1.36
N ILE A 93 -10.30 8.94 -1.18
CA ILE A 93 -10.54 10.35 -0.79
C ILE A 93 -9.89 10.64 0.56
N GLN A 94 -9.98 9.73 1.53
CA GLN A 94 -9.33 9.89 2.82
C GLN A 94 -7.79 9.94 2.69
N CYS A 95 -7.19 9.02 1.94
CA CYS A 95 -5.75 9.03 1.66
C CYS A 95 -5.29 10.31 0.93
N ALA A 96 -6.17 10.88 0.11
CA ALA A 96 -5.92 12.12 -0.60
C ALA A 96 -6.08 13.36 0.30
N GLY A 97 -7.14 13.43 1.10
CA GLY A 97 -7.50 14.62 1.89
C GLY A 97 -6.83 14.71 3.26
N ASP A 98 -6.51 13.58 3.90
CA ASP A 98 -5.86 13.57 5.20
C ASP A 98 -4.34 13.79 5.05
N GLU A 99 -3.87 14.95 5.50
CA GLU A 99 -2.45 15.32 5.41
C GLU A 99 -1.55 14.46 6.29
N SER A 100 -2.09 13.78 7.31
CA SER A 100 -1.34 12.87 8.18
C SER A 100 -0.99 11.54 7.49
N LEU A 101 -1.70 11.18 6.42
CA LEU A 101 -1.52 9.91 5.73
C LEU A 101 -0.42 9.98 4.67
N HIS A 102 0.68 9.29 4.93
CA HIS A 102 1.82 9.20 4.02
C HIS A 102 2.54 7.86 4.15
N GLY A 103 2.94 7.29 3.02
CA GLY A 103 3.70 6.04 2.96
C GLY A 103 2.89 4.80 3.34
N LYS A 104 1.56 4.90 3.24
CA LYS A 104 0.61 3.87 3.71
C LYS A 104 0.27 2.87 2.62
N ALA A 105 0.03 1.62 3.01
CA ALA A 105 -0.55 0.61 2.14
C ALA A 105 -1.87 0.10 2.73
N VAL A 106 -2.97 0.67 2.26
CA VAL A 106 -4.29 0.51 2.89
C VAL A 106 -5.06 -0.63 2.23
N TYR A 107 -5.10 -1.79 2.86
CA TYR A 107 -5.96 -2.91 2.48
C TYR A 107 -7.44 -2.55 2.70
N VAL A 108 -8.28 -2.73 1.69
CA VAL A 108 -9.72 -2.42 1.78
C VAL A 108 -10.54 -3.70 1.70
N ALA A 109 -11.23 -4.04 2.77
CA ALA A 109 -12.11 -5.21 2.87
C ALA A 109 -13.38 -4.91 3.67
N GLY A 110 -14.52 -5.31 3.14
CA GLY A 110 -15.83 -5.07 3.75
C GLY A 110 -16.11 -3.60 4.07
N GLY A 111 -15.63 -2.69 3.21
CA GLY A 111 -15.81 -1.25 3.40
C GLY A 111 -14.82 -0.58 4.37
N LYS A 112 -13.85 -1.32 4.92
CA LYS A 112 -12.89 -0.82 5.91
C LYS A 112 -11.47 -0.82 5.35
N GLY A 113 -10.70 0.21 5.70
CA GLY A 113 -9.28 0.33 5.38
C GLY A 113 -8.39 -0.14 6.53
N PHE A 114 -7.32 -0.87 6.22
CA PHE A 114 -6.33 -1.38 7.17
C PHE A 114 -4.92 -1.08 6.66
N ASP A 115 -4.10 -0.35 7.42
CA ASP A 115 -2.72 -0.04 7.02
C ASP A 115 -1.80 -1.23 7.28
N ILE A 116 -1.26 -1.81 6.21
CA ILE A 116 -0.34 -2.94 6.27
C ILE A 116 1.05 -2.49 6.75
N GLU A 117 1.49 -1.29 6.35
CA GLU A 117 2.84 -0.82 6.65
C GLU A 117 3.01 -0.59 8.15
N GLU A 118 2.02 0.01 8.82
CA GLU A 118 2.02 0.15 10.28
C GLU A 118 2.20 -1.19 10.98
N GLY A 119 1.48 -2.24 10.55
CA GLY A 119 1.59 -3.56 11.16
C GLY A 119 2.98 -4.17 10.96
N ILE A 120 3.55 -4.05 9.75
CA ILE A 120 4.91 -4.54 9.44
C ILE A 120 5.94 -3.82 10.29
N ASP A 121 5.85 -2.49 10.37
CA ASP A 121 6.80 -1.65 11.09
C ASP A 121 6.70 -1.90 12.61
N ARG A 122 5.48 -1.94 13.16
CA ARG A 122 5.24 -2.16 14.60
C ARG A 122 5.74 -3.53 15.07
N THR A 123 5.57 -4.56 14.24
CA THR A 123 5.94 -5.94 14.61
C THR A 123 7.32 -6.35 14.09
N GLN A 124 8.12 -5.43 13.53
CA GLN A 124 9.41 -5.76 12.92
C GLN A 124 10.35 -6.53 13.84
N ALA A 125 10.46 -6.12 15.10
CA ALA A 125 11.30 -6.80 16.07
C ALA A 125 10.83 -8.24 16.38
N GLU A 126 9.54 -8.53 16.24
CA GLU A 126 8.96 -9.85 16.50
C GLU A 126 9.33 -10.86 15.41
N TRP A 127 9.31 -10.45 14.14
CA TRP A 127 9.57 -11.35 13.02
C TRP A 127 11.01 -11.30 12.49
N LEU A 128 11.71 -10.17 12.64
CA LEU A 128 13.11 -10.00 12.19
C LEU A 128 14.13 -10.28 13.29
N GLY A 129 13.73 -10.17 14.56
CA GLY A 129 14.62 -10.16 15.72
C GLY A 129 14.96 -8.73 16.14
N HIS A 130 15.12 -8.53 17.46
CA HIS A 130 15.29 -7.21 18.06
C HIS A 130 16.59 -6.52 17.60
N ASP A 131 17.72 -7.23 17.61
CA ASP A 131 19.02 -6.68 17.24
C ASP A 131 19.06 -6.34 15.74
N GLN A 132 18.56 -7.25 14.89
CA GLN A 132 18.49 -7.07 13.45
C GLN A 132 17.55 -5.91 13.06
N SER A 133 16.41 -5.77 13.73
CA SER A 133 15.52 -4.63 13.53
C SER A 133 16.17 -3.30 13.91
N SER A 134 16.92 -3.27 15.03
CA SER A 134 17.68 -2.09 15.46
C SER A 134 18.75 -1.70 14.45
N ASP A 135 19.53 -2.67 13.97
CA ASP A 135 20.61 -2.43 13.01
C ASP A 135 20.07 -2.02 11.63
N LEU A 136 18.94 -2.61 11.19
CA LEU A 136 18.26 -2.20 9.96
C LEU A 136 17.77 -0.76 10.05
N ALA A 137 17.17 -0.37 11.18
CA ALA A 137 16.69 1.01 11.39
C ALA A 137 17.83 2.02 11.33
N LYS A 138 18.95 1.77 12.04
CA LYS A 138 20.16 2.61 11.97
C LYS A 138 20.72 2.67 10.56
N GLY A 139 20.75 1.53 9.86
CA GLY A 139 21.16 1.45 8.46
C GLY A 139 20.32 2.38 7.59
N GLN A 140 18.99 2.29 7.66
CA GLN A 140 18.08 3.15 6.89
C GLN A 140 18.26 4.64 7.21
N GLU A 141 18.51 5.00 8.46
CA GLU A 141 18.80 6.38 8.86
C GLU A 141 20.09 6.90 8.23
N LEU A 142 21.17 6.11 8.23
CA LEU A 142 22.44 6.44 7.58
C LEU A 142 22.30 6.56 6.05
N LEU A 143 21.47 5.69 5.47
CA LEU A 143 21.16 5.65 4.05
C LEU A 143 20.35 6.89 3.59
N GLY A 144 19.55 7.48 4.49
CA GLY A 144 18.79 8.69 4.24
C GLY A 144 17.80 8.55 3.08
N SER A 145 17.62 9.62 2.30
CA SER A 145 16.72 9.62 1.13
C SER A 145 17.37 9.09 -0.15
N GLY A 146 18.57 8.51 -0.07
CA GLY A 146 19.33 8.01 -1.23
C GLY A 146 19.92 9.10 -2.14
N SER A 147 19.65 10.39 -1.87
CA SER A 147 20.17 11.51 -2.69
C SER A 147 21.70 11.62 -2.64
N ALA A 148 22.33 11.16 -1.57
CA ALA A 148 23.78 11.17 -1.41
C ALA A 148 24.50 10.11 -2.26
N TRP A 149 23.81 9.08 -2.78
CA TRP A 149 24.46 7.98 -3.51
C TRP A 149 24.56 8.25 -5.01
N ALA A 150 23.69 9.12 -5.52
CA ALA A 150 23.67 9.50 -6.94
C ALA A 150 24.75 10.53 -7.30
N ALA A 151 25.44 11.10 -6.31
CA ALA A 151 26.55 12.02 -6.51
C ALA A 151 27.86 11.23 -6.72
N LYS A 152 28.12 10.85 -7.97
CA LYS A 152 29.46 10.46 -8.46
C LYS A 152 29.81 11.30 -9.67
#